data_AF-A0A3N5FJW4-F1
#
_entry.id   AF-A0A3N5FJW4-F1
#
_cell.length_a   1.000
_cell.length_b   1.000
_cell.length_c   1.000
_cell.angle_alpha   90.00
_cell.angle_beta   90.00
_cell.angle_gamma   90.00
#
_symmetry.space_group_name_H-M   'P 1'
#
loop_
_entity.id
_entity.type
_entity.pdbx_description
1 polymer ?
#
loop_
_entity_poly.entity_id
_entity_poly.type
_entity_poly.pdbx_seq_one_letter_code
_entity_poly.pdbx_strand_id
1 'polypeptide(L)'
;MFSRLGKLIKVFFSLFISGMEKRNPDALLELEQENLRKQIATFNQGLASHAGLCERIMGQVRKLESEQKDLRAKTAAHLRAGNKSAAGQYALRLQTIEAQLEENRKQLEQAEATYRNLVKARDVAVQTAKAKIEGLKGAINDMRMNQAMAEIHEMSSGMISSIGDRSRAGSCANQRAFAIAMIVRAGVLDSP
;
A
#
# COMPACT_ATOMS: atom_id res chain seq x y z
N MET A 1 6.80 27.22 -33.21
CA MET A 1 5.63 27.60 -32.39
C MET A 1 4.88 26.39 -31.79
N PHE A 2 4.83 25.23 -32.46
CA PHE A 2 4.17 24.00 -31.97
C PHE A 2 4.70 23.41 -30.64
N SER A 3 5.97 23.66 -30.29
CA SER A 3 6.57 23.19 -29.03
C SER A 3 5.98 23.88 -27.78
N ARG A 4 5.31 25.02 -27.93
CA ARG A 4 4.61 25.71 -26.84
C ARG A 4 3.21 25.13 -26.62
N LEU A 5 2.51 24.77 -27.70
CA LEU A 5 1.20 24.13 -27.66
C LEU A 5 1.26 22.74 -27.00
N GLY A 6 2.31 21.95 -27.29
CA GLY A 6 2.52 20.66 -26.63
C GLY A 6 2.77 20.74 -25.12
N LYS A 7 3.37 21.83 -24.63
CA LYS A 7 3.55 22.07 -23.19
C LYS A 7 2.22 22.45 -22.52
N LEU A 8 1.37 23.24 -23.18
CA LEU A 8 0.05 23.61 -22.68
C LEU A 8 -0.90 22.41 -22.61
N ILE A 9 -0.88 21.54 -23.63
CA ILE A 9 -1.66 20.30 -23.65
C ILE A 9 -1.17 19.34 -22.55
N LYS A 10 0.14 19.23 -22.31
CA LYS A 10 0.69 18.40 -21.23
C LYS A 10 0.29 18.92 -19.84
N VAL A 11 0.27 20.24 -19.64
CA VAL A 11 -0.23 20.88 -18.41
C VAL A 11 -1.74 20.66 -18.25
N PHE A 12 -2.50 20.74 -19.33
CA PHE A 12 -3.95 20.46 -19.34
C PHE A 12 -4.26 19.01 -18.96
N PHE A 13 -3.58 18.03 -19.56
CA PHE A 13 -3.73 16.62 -19.19
C PHE A 13 -3.19 16.32 -17.78
N SER A 14 -2.12 16.99 -17.35
CA SER A 14 -1.62 16.88 -15.97
C SER A 14 -2.67 17.33 -14.94
N LEU A 15 -3.34 18.46 -15.17
CA LEU A 15 -4.40 18.96 -14.29
C LEU A 15 -5.68 18.11 -14.39
N PHE A 16 -5.99 17.57 -15.57
CA PHE A 16 -7.15 16.69 -15.77
C PHE A 16 -6.96 15.32 -15.12
N ILE A 17 -5.76 14.72 -15.22
CA ILE A 17 -5.42 13.46 -14.54
C ILE A 17 -5.42 13.67 -13.02
N SER A 18 -4.80 14.74 -12.52
CA SER A 18 -4.85 15.08 -11.09
C SER A 18 -6.26 15.42 -10.58
N GLY A 19 -7.13 15.97 -11.43
CA GLY A 19 -8.53 16.25 -11.10
C GLY A 19 -9.43 15.01 -11.09
N MET A 20 -9.14 14.01 -11.93
CA MET A 20 -9.86 12.73 -11.94
C MET A 20 -9.45 11.82 -10.77
N GLU A 21 -8.16 11.74 -10.41
CA GLU A 21 -7.71 10.99 -9.21
C GLU A 21 -8.30 11.58 -7.92
N LYS A 22 -8.51 12.90 -7.86
CA LYS A 22 -9.02 13.60 -6.67
C LYS A 22 -10.53 13.41 -6.44
N ARG A 23 -11.28 12.91 -7.43
CA ARG A 23 -12.74 12.74 -7.33
C ARG A 23 -13.18 11.42 -6.70
N ASN A 24 -12.35 10.37 -6.74
CA ASN A 24 -12.65 9.08 -6.11
C ASN A 24 -11.55 8.72 -5.11
N PRO A 25 -11.45 9.42 -3.97
CA PRO A 25 -10.41 9.12 -2.98
C PRO A 25 -10.58 7.69 -2.40
N ASP A 26 -11.79 7.15 -2.43
CA ASP A 26 -12.08 5.75 -2.10
C ASP A 26 -11.45 4.75 -3.08
N ALA A 27 -11.39 5.07 -4.39
CA ALA A 27 -10.78 4.20 -5.40
C ALA A 27 -9.25 4.11 -5.24
N LEU A 28 -8.61 5.22 -4.84
CA LEU A 28 -7.17 5.22 -4.54
C LEU A 28 -6.86 4.35 -3.31
N LEU A 29 -7.74 4.38 -2.30
CA LEU A 29 -7.62 3.54 -1.12
C LEU A 29 -7.76 2.05 -1.46
N GLU A 30 -8.73 1.69 -2.31
CA GLU A 30 -8.92 0.32 -2.78
C GLU A 30 -7.71 -0.18 -3.59
N LEU A 31 -7.15 0.66 -4.46
CA LEU A 31 -5.95 0.33 -5.24
C LEU A 31 -4.75 0.04 -4.33
N GLU A 32 -4.51 0.86 -3.31
CA GLU A 32 -3.39 0.62 -2.37
C GLU A 32 -3.62 -0.64 -1.52
N GLN A 33 -4.86 -0.94 -1.14
CA GLN A 33 -5.19 -2.19 -0.47
C GLN A 33 -4.94 -3.41 -1.37
N GLU A 34 -5.32 -3.32 -2.65
CA GLU A 34 -5.06 -4.38 -3.63
C GLU A 34 -3.55 -4.56 -3.88
N ASN A 35 -2.81 -3.45 -3.99
CA ASN A 35 -1.36 -3.46 -4.13
C ASN A 35 -0.68 -4.11 -2.92
N LEU A 36 -1.15 -3.82 -1.70
CA LEU A 36 -0.65 -4.47 -0.49
C LEU A 36 -0.93 -5.98 -0.52
N ARG A 37 -2.15 -6.39 -0.91
CA ARG A 37 -2.51 -7.81 -1.04
C ARG A 37 -1.61 -8.54 -2.04
N LYS A 38 -1.37 -7.94 -3.21
CA LYS A 38 -0.47 -8.48 -4.23
C LYS A 38 0.97 -8.59 -3.71
N GLN A 39 1.49 -7.55 -3.06
CA GLN A 39 2.82 -7.57 -2.47
C GLN A 39 2.99 -8.68 -1.43
N ILE A 40 2.03 -8.84 -0.51
CA ILE A 40 2.05 -9.92 0.49
C ILE A 40 2.05 -11.29 -0.19
N ALA A 41 1.24 -11.48 -1.23
CA ALA A 41 1.22 -12.72 -1.99
C ALA A 41 2.58 -13.04 -2.61
N THR A 42 3.24 -12.05 -3.23
CA THR A 42 4.60 -12.20 -3.79
C THR A 42 5.63 -12.56 -2.72
N PHE A 43 5.60 -11.89 -1.56
CA PHE A 43 6.51 -12.22 -0.45
C PHE A 43 6.26 -13.64 0.08
N ASN A 44 5.01 -14.04 0.27
CA ASN A 44 4.67 -15.37 0.76
C ASN A 44 5.13 -16.46 -0.23
N GLN A 45 4.98 -16.23 -1.53
CA GLN A 45 5.48 -17.14 -2.56
C GLN A 45 7.01 -17.25 -2.53
N GLY A 46 7.72 -16.13 -2.39
CA GLY A 46 9.18 -16.11 -2.24
C GLY A 46 9.64 -16.84 -0.98
N LEU A 47 9.00 -16.58 0.16
CA LEU A 47 9.29 -17.25 1.44
C LEU A 47 9.04 -18.75 1.39
N ALA A 48 7.93 -19.19 0.80
CA ALA A 48 7.62 -20.61 0.62
C ALA A 48 8.67 -21.30 -0.27
N SER A 49 9.09 -20.63 -1.35
CA SER A 49 10.10 -21.16 -2.29
C SER A 49 11.46 -21.33 -1.61
N HIS A 50 11.90 -20.33 -0.83
CA HIS A 50 13.15 -20.40 -0.09
C HIS A 50 13.10 -21.36 1.09
N ALA A 51 11.97 -21.47 1.80
CA ALA A 51 11.79 -22.47 2.85
C ALA A 51 11.91 -23.90 2.28
N GLY A 52 11.26 -24.18 1.14
CA GLY A 52 11.38 -25.48 0.48
C GLY A 52 12.80 -25.79 -0.03
N LEU A 53 13.55 -24.77 -0.46
CA LEU A 53 14.96 -24.92 -0.80
C LEU A 53 15.80 -25.26 0.43
N CYS A 54 15.61 -24.54 1.55
CA CYS A 54 16.33 -24.80 2.79
C CYS A 54 16.08 -26.23 3.29
N GLU A 55 14.83 -26.67 3.35
CA GLU A 55 14.48 -28.04 3.76
C GLU A 55 15.13 -29.11 2.88
N ARG A 56 15.16 -28.89 1.56
CA ARG A 56 15.82 -29.80 0.63
C ARG A 56 17.32 -29.90 0.89
N ILE A 57 18.00 -28.75 1.03
CA ILE A 57 19.45 -28.71 1.29
C ILE A 57 19.75 -29.31 2.67
N MET A 58 18.94 -29.03 3.69
CA MET A 58 19.06 -29.66 5.00
C MET A 58 18.95 -31.19 4.92
N GLY A 59 18.03 -31.71 4.09
CA GLY A 59 17.95 -33.15 3.81
C GLY A 59 19.24 -33.71 3.20
N GLN A 60 19.85 -32.99 2.24
CA GLN A 60 21.12 -33.37 1.63
C GLN A 60 22.28 -33.35 2.66
N VAL A 61 22.36 -32.31 3.49
CA VAL A 61 23.36 -32.20 4.56
C VAL A 61 23.24 -33.38 5.53
N ARG A 62 22.03 -33.70 6.01
CA ARG A 62 21.81 -34.84 6.92
C ARG A 62 22.25 -36.17 6.31
N LYS A 63 21.98 -36.38 5.02
CA LYS A 63 22.40 -37.59 4.30
C LYS A 63 23.93 -37.68 4.22
N LEU A 64 24.60 -36.59 3.83
CA LEU A 64 26.05 -36.53 3.74
C LEU A 64 26.71 -36.67 5.12
N GLU A 65 26.11 -36.13 6.19
CA GLU A 65 26.61 -36.28 7.56
C GLU A 65 26.58 -37.74 8.03
N SER A 66 25.51 -38.47 7.72
CA SER A 66 25.43 -39.91 7.99
C SER A 66 26.51 -40.67 7.22
N GLU A 67 26.68 -40.38 5.93
CA GLU A 67 27.66 -41.05 5.08
C GLU A 67 29.10 -40.74 5.51
N GLN A 68 29.38 -39.49 5.90
CA GLN A 68 30.66 -39.06 6.49
C GLN A 68 30.97 -39.87 7.75
N LYS A 69 29.99 -40.02 8.64
CA LYS A 69 30.15 -40.77 9.89
C LYS A 69 30.45 -42.25 9.62
N ASP A 70 29.73 -42.86 8.69
CA ASP A 70 29.93 -44.26 8.31
C ASP A 70 31.31 -44.50 7.67
N LEU A 71 31.71 -43.62 6.74
CA LEU A 71 33.02 -43.70 6.08
C LEU A 71 34.18 -43.46 7.07
N ARG A 72 34.02 -42.53 8.02
CA ARG A 72 35.00 -42.34 9.11
C ARG A 72 35.13 -43.60 9.96
N ALA A 73 34.02 -44.20 10.36
CA ALA A 73 34.03 -45.43 11.16
C ALA A 73 34.70 -46.59 10.41
N LYS A 74 34.36 -46.80 9.12
CA LYS A 74 34.98 -47.81 8.26
C LYS A 74 36.49 -47.57 8.07
N THR A 75 36.89 -46.35 7.78
CA THR A 75 38.30 -45.96 7.65
C THR A 75 39.06 -46.28 8.94
N ALA A 76 38.53 -45.87 10.10
CA ALA A 76 39.16 -46.12 11.40
C ALA A 76 39.25 -47.62 11.72
N ALA A 77 38.22 -48.41 11.41
CA ALA A 77 38.22 -49.85 11.63
C ALA A 77 39.28 -50.56 10.77
N HIS A 78 39.37 -50.21 9.48
CA HIS A 78 40.39 -50.78 8.59
C HIS A 78 41.82 -50.37 8.97
N LEU A 79 42.02 -49.14 9.47
CA LEU A 79 43.31 -48.71 10.02
C LEU A 79 43.72 -49.53 11.24
N ARG A 80 42.79 -49.76 12.19
CA ARG A 80 43.05 -50.60 13.37
C ARG A 80 43.32 -52.06 13.02
N ALA A 81 42.65 -52.58 11.99
CA ALA A 81 42.88 -53.93 11.48
C ALA A 81 44.15 -54.07 10.62
N GLY A 82 44.93 -53.00 10.42
CA GLY A 82 46.15 -53.01 9.62
C GLY A 82 45.93 -53.06 8.09
N ASN A 83 44.67 -53.01 7.62
CA ASN A 83 44.34 -53.04 6.20
C ASN A 83 44.45 -51.65 5.56
N LYS A 84 45.70 -51.22 5.32
CA LYS A 84 46.04 -49.87 4.83
C LYS A 84 45.46 -49.56 3.45
N SER A 85 45.39 -50.55 2.55
CA SER A 85 44.87 -50.35 1.19
C SER A 85 43.37 -50.02 1.22
N ALA A 86 42.56 -50.82 1.93
CA ALA A 86 41.13 -50.54 2.07
C ALA A 86 40.87 -49.23 2.83
N ALA A 87 41.65 -48.94 3.87
CA ALA A 87 41.56 -47.67 4.60
C ALA A 87 41.81 -46.46 3.69
N GLY A 88 42.81 -46.53 2.79
CA GLY A 88 43.08 -45.47 1.81
C GLY A 88 41.91 -45.20 0.87
N GLN A 89 41.26 -46.25 0.37
CA GLN A 89 40.08 -46.10 -0.51
C GLN A 89 38.91 -45.43 0.20
N TYR A 90 38.62 -45.81 1.45
CA TYR A 90 37.56 -45.16 2.24
C TYR A 90 37.92 -43.72 2.63
N ALA A 91 39.21 -43.43 2.90
CA ALA A 91 39.67 -42.08 3.20
C ALA A 91 39.50 -41.12 2.00
N LEU A 92 39.79 -41.58 0.77
CA LEU A 92 39.55 -40.78 -0.43
C LEU A 92 38.06 -40.47 -0.63
N ARG A 93 37.17 -41.46 -0.42
CA ARG A 93 35.73 -41.24 -0.47
C ARG A 93 35.26 -40.28 0.62
N LEU A 94 35.80 -40.42 1.82
CA LEU A 94 35.50 -39.53 2.94
C LEU A 94 35.87 -38.08 2.59
N GLN A 95 37.04 -37.84 2.00
CA GLN A 95 37.47 -36.50 1.58
C GLN A 95 36.48 -35.87 0.58
N THR A 96 35.99 -36.65 -0.39
CA THR A 96 34.98 -36.17 -1.35
C THR A 96 33.67 -35.80 -0.66
N ILE A 97 33.17 -36.64 0.25
CA ILE A 97 31.93 -36.37 1.00
C ILE A 97 32.10 -35.14 1.90
N GLU A 98 33.27 -34.96 2.52
CA GLU A 98 33.58 -33.79 3.34
C GLU A 98 33.56 -32.49 2.53
N ALA A 99 34.15 -32.49 1.34
CA ALA A 99 34.10 -31.34 0.44
C ALA A 99 32.65 -31.00 0.02
N GLN A 100 31.87 -32.02 -0.36
CA GLN A 100 30.46 -31.83 -0.72
C GLN A 100 29.63 -31.31 0.47
N LEU A 101 29.90 -31.81 1.67
CA LEU A 101 29.18 -31.42 2.88
C LEU A 101 29.50 -29.96 3.26
N GLU A 102 30.75 -29.53 3.11
CA GLU A 102 31.12 -28.13 3.29
C GLU A 102 30.42 -27.21 2.27
N GLU A 103 30.38 -27.62 1.00
CA GLU A 103 29.67 -26.85 -0.04
C GLU A 103 28.17 -26.75 0.26
N ASN A 104 27.51 -27.86 0.59
CA ASN A 104 26.09 -27.86 0.95
C ASN A 104 25.79 -27.01 2.19
N ARG A 105 26.69 -27.00 3.19
CA ARG A 105 26.55 -26.13 4.36
C ARG A 105 26.64 -24.65 4.00
N LYS A 106 27.57 -24.26 3.11
CA LYS A 106 27.66 -22.89 2.59
C LYS A 106 26.40 -22.49 1.81
N GLN A 107 25.87 -23.39 0.98
CA GLN A 107 24.63 -23.16 0.25
C GLN A 107 23.43 -23.01 1.20
N LEU A 108 23.37 -23.81 2.27
CA LEU A 108 22.34 -23.69 3.30
C LEU A 108 22.41 -22.33 4.00
N GLU A 109 23.59 -21.90 4.42
CA GLU A 109 23.80 -20.59 5.05
C GLU A 109 23.35 -19.43 4.14
N GLN A 110 23.69 -19.49 2.86
CA GLN A 110 23.25 -18.50 1.86
C GLN A 110 21.73 -18.50 1.68
N ALA A 111 21.11 -19.68 1.63
CA ALA A 111 19.66 -19.82 1.51
C ALA A 111 18.94 -19.27 2.74
N GLU A 112 19.44 -19.56 3.94
CA GLU A 112 18.91 -19.02 5.20
C GLU A 112 19.08 -17.50 5.30
N ALA A 113 20.24 -16.97 4.90
CA ALA A 113 20.47 -15.53 4.87
C ALA A 113 19.47 -14.81 3.94
N THR A 114 19.23 -15.40 2.76
CA THR A 114 18.23 -14.88 1.81
C THR A 114 16.82 -14.93 2.39
N TYR A 115 16.44 -16.04 3.03
CA TYR A 115 15.15 -16.17 3.71
C TYR A 115 14.96 -15.09 4.78
N ARG A 116 15.96 -14.86 5.64
CA ARG A 116 15.92 -13.82 6.68
C ARG A 116 15.79 -12.42 6.08
N ASN A 117 16.47 -12.15 4.98
CA ASN A 117 16.36 -10.87 4.28
C ASN A 117 14.96 -10.66 3.68
N LEU A 118 14.36 -11.70 3.10
CA LEU A 118 12.99 -11.64 2.59
C LEU A 118 11.96 -11.38 3.70
N VAL A 119 12.13 -12.00 4.87
CA VAL A 119 11.27 -11.76 6.04
C VAL A 119 11.35 -10.30 6.46
N LYS A 120 12.56 -9.74 6.61
CA LYS A 120 12.75 -8.33 6.97
C LYS A 120 12.18 -7.39 5.91
N ALA A 121 12.42 -7.67 4.63
CA ALA A 121 11.92 -6.87 3.53
C ALA A 121 10.39 -6.85 3.48
N ARG A 122 9.74 -8.00 3.69
CA ARG A 122 8.29 -8.12 3.83
C ARG A 122 7.79 -7.25 4.97
N ASP A 123 8.39 -7.34 6.15
CA ASP A 123 7.92 -6.63 7.33
C ASP A 123 7.97 -5.10 7.14
N VAL A 124 9.08 -4.59 6.60
CA VAL A 124 9.22 -3.16 6.26
C VAL A 124 8.23 -2.73 5.18
N ALA A 125 8.05 -3.54 4.12
CA ALA A 125 7.12 -3.23 3.04
C ALA A 125 5.67 -3.20 3.53
N VAL A 126 5.26 -4.17 4.36
CA VAL A 126 3.92 -4.25 4.94
C VAL A 126 3.66 -3.10 5.90
N GLN A 127 4.63 -2.73 6.75
CA GLN A 127 4.50 -1.57 7.64
C GLN A 127 4.33 -0.27 6.84
N THR A 128 5.15 -0.06 5.81
CA THR A 128 5.08 1.12 4.95
C THR A 128 3.72 1.22 4.24
N ALA A 129 3.23 0.10 3.69
CA ALA A 129 1.94 0.06 3.02
C ALA A 129 0.76 0.29 4.00
N LYS A 130 0.82 -0.26 5.22
CA LYS A 130 -0.18 0.01 6.26
C LYS A 130 -0.23 1.49 6.63
N ALA A 131 0.92 2.13 6.83
CA ALA A 131 1.00 3.56 7.12
C ALA A 131 0.38 4.42 6.00
N LYS A 132 0.61 4.06 4.72
CA LYS A 132 -0.04 4.73 3.58
C LYS A 132 -1.56 4.57 3.59
N ILE A 133 -2.05 3.36 3.84
CA ILE A 133 -3.50 3.07 3.93
C ILE A 133 -4.14 3.86 5.07
N GLU A 134 -3.51 3.92 6.24
CA GLU A 134 -4.00 4.72 7.37
C GLU A 134 -4.01 6.21 7.05
N GLY A 135 -2.95 6.74 6.44
CA GLY A 135 -2.90 8.13 5.97
C GLY A 135 -3.99 8.47 4.96
N LEU A 136 -4.24 7.58 3.98
CA LEU A 136 -5.32 7.75 3.02
C LEU A 136 -6.70 7.73 3.69
N LYS A 137 -6.94 6.82 4.63
CA LYS A 137 -8.19 6.77 5.41
C LYS A 137 -8.43 8.06 6.19
N GLY A 138 -7.40 8.58 6.86
CA GLY A 138 -7.47 9.86 7.57
C GLY A 138 -7.85 10.99 6.63
N ALA A 139 -7.13 11.13 5.51
CA ALA A 139 -7.39 12.17 4.51
C ALA A 139 -8.80 12.07 3.88
N ILE A 140 -9.32 10.86 3.65
CA ILE A 140 -10.69 10.63 3.19
C ILE A 140 -11.71 11.10 4.22
N ASN A 141 -11.52 10.75 5.49
CA ASN A 141 -12.42 11.17 6.57
C ASN A 141 -12.44 12.69 6.73
N ASP A 142 -11.27 13.34 6.69
CA ASP A 142 -11.15 14.80 6.76
C ASP A 142 -11.85 15.47 5.56
N MET A 143 -11.69 14.91 4.36
CA MET A 143 -12.36 15.40 3.16
C MET A 143 -13.88 15.27 3.27
N ARG A 144 -14.39 14.13 3.74
CA ARG A 144 -15.83 13.90 3.96
C ARG A 144 -16.40 14.88 4.99
N MET A 145 -15.68 15.12 6.09
CA MET A 145 -16.09 16.10 7.11
C MET A 145 -16.10 17.53 6.54
N ASN A 146 -15.05 17.91 5.79
CA ASN A 146 -14.99 19.21 5.13
C ASN A 146 -16.10 19.40 4.09
N GLN A 147 -16.44 18.35 3.34
CA GLN A 147 -17.56 18.38 2.40
C GLN A 147 -18.89 18.57 3.14
N ALA A 148 -19.14 17.81 4.21
CA ALA A 148 -20.35 17.98 5.02
C ALA A 148 -20.44 19.39 5.63
N MET A 149 -19.33 19.96 6.09
CA MET A 149 -19.29 21.35 6.59
C MET A 149 -19.56 22.36 5.47
N ALA A 150 -19.01 22.16 4.27
CA ALA A 150 -19.28 23.01 3.11
C ALA A 150 -20.76 22.97 2.70
N GLU A 151 -21.37 21.79 2.69
CA GLU A 151 -22.80 21.62 2.42
C GLU A 151 -23.66 22.32 3.49
N ILE A 152 -23.30 22.23 4.78
CA ILE A 152 -23.98 22.98 5.86
C ILE A 152 -23.83 24.50 5.68
N HIS A 153 -22.65 24.98 5.30
CA HIS A 153 -22.40 26.40 5.03
C HIS A 153 -23.18 26.89 3.79
N GLU A 154 -23.26 26.08 2.74
CA GLU A 154 -24.05 26.36 1.55
C GLU A 154 -25.56 26.40 1.88
N MET A 155 -26.08 25.43 2.62
CA MET A 155 -27.46 25.44 3.11
C MET A 155 -27.76 26.68 3.97
N SER A 156 -26.83 27.08 4.85
CA SER A 156 -26.98 28.26 5.71
C SER A 156 -26.98 29.57 4.91
N SER A 157 -26.10 29.69 3.91
CA SER A 157 -26.07 30.86 3.02
C SER A 157 -27.28 30.93 2.08
N GLY A 158 -27.74 29.79 1.55
CA GLY A 158 -28.97 29.68 0.77
C GLY A 158 -30.22 30.02 1.59
N MET A 159 -30.27 29.60 2.86
CA MET A 159 -31.35 29.97 3.78
C MET A 159 -31.32 31.46 4.14
N ILE A 160 -30.16 32.05 4.45
CA ILE A 160 -30.01 33.50 4.74
C ILE A 160 -30.47 34.33 3.53
N SER A 161 -30.11 33.93 2.31
CA SER A 161 -30.59 34.59 1.08
C SER A 161 -32.12 34.54 0.98
N SER A 162 -32.74 33.38 1.18
CA SER A 162 -34.21 33.23 1.12
C SER A 162 -34.99 33.89 2.27
N ILE A 163 -34.35 34.11 3.43
CA ILE A 163 -34.93 34.83 4.59
C ILE A 163 -34.76 36.35 4.41
N GLY A 164 -33.62 36.79 3.87
CA GLY A 164 -33.37 38.18 3.50
C GLY A 164 -34.34 38.67 2.41
N ASP A 165 -34.62 37.83 1.42
CA ASP A 165 -35.54 38.18 0.32
C ASP A 165 -37.02 38.22 0.78
N ARG A 166 -37.42 37.31 1.68
CA ARG A 166 -38.75 37.36 2.34
C ARG A 166 -38.92 38.57 3.26
N SER A 167 -37.86 38.99 3.94
CA SER A 167 -37.89 40.20 4.80
C SER A 167 -37.94 41.49 3.97
N ARG A 168 -37.33 41.51 2.77
CA ARG A 168 -37.41 42.65 1.84
C ARG A 168 -38.80 42.77 1.20
N ALA A 169 -39.42 41.66 0.83
CA ALA A 169 -40.78 41.62 0.27
C ALA A 169 -41.86 42.15 1.24
N GLY A 170 -41.72 41.88 2.55
CA GLY A 170 -42.65 42.38 3.57
C GLY A 170 -42.59 43.91 3.79
N SER A 171 -41.40 44.52 3.65
CA SER A 171 -41.24 45.97 3.84
C SER A 171 -41.81 46.82 2.69
N CYS A 172 -41.76 46.31 1.45
CA CYS A 172 -42.29 47.00 0.27
C CYS A 172 -43.83 47.01 0.24
N ALA A 173 -44.50 45.96 0.73
CA ALA A 173 -45.95 45.92 0.81
C ALA A 173 -46.48 46.95 1.84
N ASN A 174 -45.78 47.08 2.97
CA ASN A 174 -46.19 47.99 4.05
C ASN A 174 -45.95 49.48 3.68
N GLN A 175 -44.88 49.79 2.94
CA GLN A 175 -44.64 51.15 2.44
C GLN A 175 -45.66 51.61 1.38
N ARG A 176 -46.15 50.69 0.52
CA ARG A 176 -47.21 51.02 -0.46
C ARG A 176 -48.57 51.24 0.21
N ALA A 177 -48.90 50.45 1.23
CA ALA A 177 -50.11 50.66 2.01
C ALA A 177 -50.09 52.02 2.74
N PHE A 178 -48.95 52.42 3.29
CA PHE A 178 -48.78 53.73 3.94
C PHE A 178 -48.88 54.91 2.95
N ALA A 179 -48.31 54.76 1.74
CA ALA A 179 -48.38 55.78 0.69
C ALA A 179 -49.81 55.96 0.14
N ILE A 180 -50.55 54.86 -0.08
CA ILE A 180 -51.95 54.93 -0.55
C ILE A 180 -52.86 55.48 0.56
N ALA A 181 -52.63 55.11 1.82
CA ALA A 181 -53.38 55.69 2.95
C ALA A 181 -53.11 57.21 3.11
N MET A 182 -51.90 57.68 2.82
CA MET A 182 -51.60 59.13 2.78
C MET A 182 -52.32 59.84 1.63
N ILE A 183 -52.36 59.23 0.43
CA ILE A 183 -53.02 59.81 -0.75
C ILE A 183 -54.54 59.86 -0.57
N VAL A 184 -55.15 58.80 -0.01
CA VAL A 184 -56.61 58.77 0.25
C VAL A 184 -57.02 59.70 1.40
N ARG A 185 -56.12 59.97 2.35
CA ARG A 185 -56.38 60.94 3.44
C ARG A 185 -56.17 62.40 3.00
N ALA A 186 -55.51 62.64 1.87
CA ALA A 186 -55.26 63.96 1.29
C ALA A 186 -56.21 64.26 0.12
N GLY A 187 -57.51 63.99 0.31
CA GLY A 187 -58.54 64.28 -0.69
C GLY A 187 -58.49 65.73 -1.17
N VAL A 188 -58.28 65.91 -2.47
CA VAL A 188 -58.74 67.07 -3.22
C VAL A 188 -59.47 66.54 -4.45
N LEU A 189 -60.77 66.76 -4.40
CA LEU A 189 -61.75 66.68 -5.48
C LEU A 189 -61.32 67.61 -6.62
N ASP A 190 -61.43 67.16 -7.86
CA ASP A 190 -62.42 67.76 -8.76
C ASP A 190 -62.51 66.98 -10.08
N SER A 191 -63.74 66.53 -10.34
CA SER A 191 -64.25 66.09 -11.63
C SER A 191 -64.63 67.31 -12.48
N PRO A 192 -64.84 67.12 -13.78
CA PRO A 192 -66.09 67.58 -14.39
C PRO A 192 -67.09 66.42 -14.52
#